data_AF-A0AAW0Y4I2-F1
#
_entry.id   AF-A0AAW0Y4I2-F1
#
_cell.length_a   1.000
_cell.length_b   1.000
_cell.length_c   1.000
_cell.angle_alpha   90.00
_cell.angle_beta   90.00
_cell.angle_gamma   90.00
#
_symmetry.space_group_name_H-M   'P 1'
#
loop_
_entity.id
_entity.type
_entity.pdbx_description
1 polymer ?
#
loop_
_entity_poly.entity_id
_entity_poly.type
_entity_poly.pdbx_seq_one_letter_code
_entity_poly.pdbx_strand_id
1 'polypeptide(L)'
;MRPQTNMTTCNCVFCCKTSSVGDKLDNWSINTHTSDYRPFKQIKTFASRKQEVANIRSKFPNKIPVIVERYAKETNLPILDKTKFLVPQELTMSQFVTILRNRMQLQSTMTFYLLVNNRSLVSLSRPLSEVYRECHDDDGFLYVTYASQEVFG
;
A
#
# COMPACT_ATOMS: atom_id res chain seq x y z
N MET A 1 -18.64 -2.00 57.68
CA MET A 1 -18.51 -3.47 57.80
C MET A 1 -17.06 -3.84 57.50
N ARG A 2 -16.32 -4.38 58.47
CA ARG A 2 -15.05 -5.11 58.24
C ARG A 2 -15.40 -6.61 58.09
N PRO A 3 -14.44 -7.51 57.86
CA PRO A 3 -13.43 -7.65 56.79
C PRO A 3 -13.50 -9.11 56.23
N GLN A 4 -12.51 -9.56 55.43
CA GLN A 4 -11.92 -10.93 55.40
C GLN A 4 -11.01 -11.06 54.13
N THR A 5 -9.67 -11.11 54.24
CA THR A 5 -8.78 -12.30 54.44
C THR A 5 -8.86 -13.31 53.29
N ASN A 6 -7.83 -14.00 52.80
CA ASN A 6 -6.39 -14.09 53.08
C ASN A 6 -5.74 -14.89 51.92
N MET A 7 -4.42 -14.74 51.80
CA MET A 7 -3.38 -15.71 51.42
C MET A 7 -3.79 -17.08 50.82
N THR A 8 -3.02 -17.58 49.84
CA THR A 8 -1.95 -18.59 50.08
C THR A 8 -1.30 -19.09 48.77
N THR A 9 0.03 -19.20 48.86
CA THR A 9 1.06 -19.83 48.00
C THR A 9 0.69 -21.03 47.13
N CYS A 10 1.40 -21.23 46.00
CA CYS A 10 2.44 -22.28 45.88
C CYS A 10 3.10 -22.39 44.48
N ASN A 11 4.44 -22.42 44.52
CA ASN A 11 5.38 -23.32 43.84
C ASN A 11 5.53 -23.37 42.31
N CYS A 12 6.77 -23.04 41.92
CA CYS A 12 7.56 -23.64 40.85
C CYS A 12 7.22 -25.12 40.59
N VAL A 13 7.23 -25.54 39.32
CA VAL A 13 8.17 -26.54 38.76
C VAL A 13 8.04 -26.57 37.23
N PHE A 14 9.21 -26.55 36.61
CA PHE A 14 9.54 -26.74 35.20
C PHE A 14 9.01 -28.08 34.64
N CYS A 15 8.42 -28.12 33.43
CA CYS A 15 8.47 -29.35 32.61
C CYS A 15 8.28 -29.10 31.10
N CYS A 16 9.39 -29.28 30.39
CA CYS A 16 9.61 -29.93 29.09
C CYS A 16 8.76 -29.63 27.82
N LYS A 17 9.53 -29.27 26.78
CA LYS A 17 9.36 -29.38 25.32
C LYS A 17 8.29 -30.34 24.79
N THR A 18 7.60 -29.92 23.71
CA THR A 18 7.58 -30.62 22.40
C THR A 18 7.02 -29.72 21.29
N SER A 19 7.58 -29.88 20.09
CA SER A 19 7.19 -29.28 18.82
C SER A 19 5.79 -29.70 18.36
N SER A 20 5.02 -28.78 17.78
CA SER A 20 4.33 -28.91 16.47
C SER A 20 3.12 -27.97 16.36
N VAL A 21 3.09 -27.26 15.22
CA VAL A 21 1.94 -26.93 14.39
C VAL A 21 0.72 -26.25 15.04
N GLY A 22 0.46 -25.01 14.58
CA GLY A 22 -0.87 -24.43 14.45
C GLY A 22 -1.45 -23.82 15.71
N ASP A 23 -1.58 -22.49 15.75
CA ASP A 23 -2.90 -21.85 15.61
C ASP A 23 -2.83 -20.33 15.84
N LYS A 24 -3.79 -19.69 15.18
CA LYS A 24 -4.15 -18.27 15.17
C LYS A 24 -4.04 -17.59 16.53
N LEU A 25 -3.45 -16.39 16.54
CA LEU A 25 -3.90 -15.27 17.37
C LEU A 25 -3.77 -13.98 16.57
N ASP A 26 -4.89 -13.63 15.95
CA ASP A 26 -5.39 -12.26 15.79
C ASP A 26 -4.90 -11.36 16.93
N ASN A 27 -4.27 -10.23 16.60
CA ASN A 27 -4.38 -9.06 17.47
C ASN A 27 -4.42 -7.77 16.65
N TRP A 28 -5.61 -7.19 16.69
CA TRP A 28 -6.02 -5.88 16.23
C TRP A 28 -5.45 -4.80 17.16
N SER A 29 -5.12 -3.65 16.58
CA SER A 29 -4.60 -2.40 17.19
C SER A 29 -3.08 -2.23 17.15
N ILE A 30 -2.60 -1.55 16.10
CA ILE A 30 -1.48 -0.62 16.26
C ILE A 30 -1.98 0.75 15.85
N ASN A 31 -2.19 1.59 16.86
CA ASN A 31 -2.39 3.01 16.74
C ASN A 31 -1.00 3.63 16.51
N THR A 32 -0.67 4.07 15.30
CA THR A 32 0.54 4.87 15.05
C THR A 32 0.20 6.07 14.19
N HIS A 33 0.01 7.21 14.85
CA HIS A 33 0.35 8.50 14.27
C HIS A 33 1.86 8.49 13.94
N THR A 34 2.17 8.75 12.67
CA THR A 34 3.49 9.02 12.04
C THR A 34 4.57 7.90 12.11
N SER A 35 5.19 7.59 10.95
CA SER A 35 6.48 6.87 10.79
C SER A 35 6.52 5.32 10.76
N ASP A 36 5.76 4.64 9.89
CA ASP A 36 6.15 3.27 9.45
C ASP A 36 5.77 2.98 7.98
N TYR A 37 6.03 3.95 7.11
CA TYR A 37 5.81 3.76 5.67
C TYR A 37 6.95 2.92 5.08
N ARG A 38 6.64 1.66 4.71
CA ARG A 38 7.52 0.77 3.96
C ARG A 38 7.01 0.61 2.52
N PRO A 39 7.85 0.80 1.49
CA PRO A 39 7.47 0.58 0.10
C PRO A 39 6.96 -0.85 -0.15
N PHE A 40 5.99 -1.00 -1.06
CA PHE A 40 5.37 -2.30 -1.39
C PHE A 40 6.40 -3.37 -1.76
N LYS A 41 7.45 -3.00 -2.50
CA LYS A 41 8.55 -3.92 -2.88
C LYS A 41 9.38 -4.40 -1.70
N GLN A 42 9.42 -3.67 -0.58
CA GLN A 42 10.08 -4.10 0.65
C GLN A 42 9.17 -4.96 1.52
N ILE A 43 7.84 -4.74 1.44
CA ILE A 43 6.87 -5.54 2.19
C ILE A 43 6.70 -6.94 1.57
N LYS A 44 6.75 -7.05 0.23
CA LYS A 44 6.52 -8.31 -0.48
C LYS A 44 7.69 -8.74 -1.35
N THR A 45 8.02 -10.03 -1.25
CA THR A 45 9.02 -10.68 -2.10
C THR A 45 8.60 -10.63 -3.57
N PHE A 46 9.58 -10.61 -4.47
CA PHE A 46 9.35 -10.57 -5.91
C PHE A 46 8.45 -11.73 -6.40
N ALA A 47 8.71 -12.95 -5.93
CA ALA A 47 7.92 -14.13 -6.29
C ALA A 47 6.44 -13.99 -5.88
N SER A 48 6.18 -13.46 -4.67
CA SER A 48 4.83 -13.22 -4.19
C SER A 48 4.10 -12.16 -5.03
N ARG A 49 4.79 -11.06 -5.38
CA ARG A 49 4.23 -10.01 -6.25
C ARG A 49 3.86 -10.55 -7.62
N LYS A 50 4.76 -11.31 -8.25
CA LYS A 50 4.55 -11.91 -9.58
C LYS A 50 3.37 -12.89 -9.60
N GLN A 51 3.25 -13.72 -8.56
CA GLN A 51 2.12 -14.64 -8.39
C GLN A 51 0.80 -13.88 -8.17
N GLU A 52 0.82 -12.78 -7.40
CA GLU A 52 -0.36 -11.93 -7.19
C GLU A 52 -0.85 -11.33 -8.52
N VAL A 53 0.06 -10.80 -9.34
CA VAL A 53 -0.29 -10.27 -10.67
C VAL A 53 -0.84 -11.36 -11.58
N ALA A 54 -0.23 -12.55 -11.61
CA ALA A 54 -0.72 -13.66 -12.43
C ALA A 54 -2.18 -14.01 -12.08
N ASN A 55 -2.49 -14.08 -10.78
CA ASN A 55 -3.85 -14.32 -10.30
C ASN A 55 -4.83 -13.19 -10.66
N ILE A 56 -4.39 -11.93 -10.51
CA ILE A 56 -5.20 -10.76 -10.88
C ILE A 56 -5.52 -10.77 -12.37
N ARG A 57 -4.52 -10.99 -13.23
CA ARG A 57 -4.70 -10.97 -14.69
C ARG A 57 -5.60 -12.11 -15.18
N SER A 58 -5.57 -13.26 -14.52
CA SER A 58 -6.50 -14.36 -14.82
C SER A 58 -7.94 -14.02 -14.43
N LYS A 59 -8.15 -13.34 -13.29
CA LYS A 59 -9.50 -12.98 -12.80
C LYS A 59 -10.08 -11.71 -13.45
N PHE A 60 -9.23 -10.75 -13.77
CA PHE A 60 -9.59 -9.42 -14.23
C PHE A 60 -8.72 -9.01 -15.43
N PRO A 61 -8.93 -9.61 -16.62
CA PRO A 61 -8.05 -9.40 -17.77
C PRO A 61 -8.05 -7.96 -18.30
N ASN A 62 -9.15 -7.21 -18.11
CA ASN A 62 -9.30 -5.83 -18.56
C ASN A 62 -8.94 -4.80 -17.47
N LYS A 63 -8.27 -5.23 -16.39
CA LYS A 63 -7.84 -4.36 -15.29
C LYS A 63 -6.32 -4.37 -15.19
N ILE A 64 -5.79 -3.20 -14.88
CA ILE A 64 -4.36 -2.96 -14.68
C ILE A 64 -4.10 -2.90 -13.17
N PRO A 65 -3.17 -3.73 -12.64
CA PRO A 65 -2.76 -3.66 -11.25
C PRO A 65 -1.76 -2.52 -11.06
N VAL A 66 -2.15 -1.52 -10.27
CA VAL A 66 -1.34 -0.31 -10.00
C VAL A 66 -1.05 -0.19 -8.52
N ILE A 67 0.21 0.05 -8.20
CA ILE A 67 0.69 0.41 -6.86
C ILE A 67 0.92 1.92 -6.85
N VAL A 68 0.21 2.63 -5.96
CA VAL A 68 0.31 4.08 -5.78
C VAL A 68 0.85 4.37 -4.40
N GLU A 69 1.95 5.12 -4.37
CA GLU A 69 2.73 5.37 -3.17
C GLU A 69 3.07 6.85 -3.03
N ARG A 70 3.19 7.33 -1.79
CA ARG A 70 3.65 8.69 -1.53
C ARG A 70 5.15 8.76 -1.74
N TYR A 71 5.64 9.81 -2.37
CA TYR A 71 7.08 10.01 -2.49
C TYR A 71 7.75 10.12 -1.12
N ALA A 72 8.95 9.56 -0.98
CA ALA A 72 9.61 9.45 0.33
C ALA A 72 9.91 10.82 0.97
N LYS A 73 10.17 11.86 0.16
CA LYS A 73 10.44 13.22 0.63
C LYS A 73 9.17 14.09 0.73
N GLU A 74 8.00 13.55 0.41
CA GLU A 74 6.74 14.29 0.42
C GLU A 74 6.14 14.32 1.83
N THR A 75 5.90 15.52 2.34
CA THR A 75 5.36 15.77 3.68
C THR A 75 4.06 16.57 3.70
N ASN A 76 3.73 17.25 2.60
CA ASN A 76 2.61 18.20 2.52
C ASN A 76 1.32 17.52 2.08
N LEU A 77 1.43 16.43 1.31
CA LEU A 77 0.28 15.64 0.86
C LEU A 77 -0.13 14.54 1.86
N PRO A 78 -1.44 14.30 2.03
CA PRO A 78 -1.96 13.24 2.87
C PRO A 78 -1.61 11.85 2.31
N ILE A 79 -1.65 10.85 3.18
CA ILE A 79 -1.41 9.45 2.82
C ILE A 79 -2.73 8.86 2.27
N LEU A 80 -2.64 8.08 1.19
CA LEU A 80 -3.78 7.32 0.68
C LEU A 80 -4.13 6.14 1.60
N ASP A 81 -5.42 5.93 1.88
CA ASP A 81 -5.90 4.77 2.64
C ASP A 81 -5.56 3.42 1.98
N LYS A 82 -5.45 3.43 0.66
CA LYS A 82 -5.16 2.25 -0.16
C LYS A 82 -4.05 2.58 -1.14
N THR A 83 -3.06 1.70 -1.21
CA THR A 83 -1.94 1.81 -2.15
C THR A 83 -2.11 0.90 -3.37
N LYS A 84 -3.02 -0.08 -3.34
CA LYS A 84 -3.26 -1.01 -4.46
C LYS A 84 -4.56 -0.71 -5.17
N PHE A 85 -4.50 -0.57 -6.50
CA PHE A 85 -5.63 -0.22 -7.35
C PHE A 85 -5.77 -1.20 -8.51
N LEU A 86 -7.02 -1.52 -8.88
CA LEU A 86 -7.35 -2.22 -10.12
C LEU A 86 -8.07 -1.25 -11.04
N VAL A 87 -7.35 -0.75 -12.04
CA VAL A 87 -7.82 0.35 -12.90
C VAL A 87 -8.27 -0.22 -14.25
N PRO A 88 -9.43 0.18 -14.81
CA PRO A 88 -9.78 -0.16 -16.19
C PRO A 88 -8.69 0.28 -17.18
N GLN A 89 -8.42 -0.54 -18.19
CA GLN A 89 -7.34 -0.29 -19.15
C GLN A 89 -7.58 0.93 -20.07
N GLU A 90 -8.85 1.31 -20.26
CA GLU A 90 -9.31 2.44 -21.07
C GLU A 90 -9.25 3.77 -20.33
N LEU A 91 -9.05 3.73 -19.00
CA LEU A 91 -9.04 4.91 -18.15
C LEU A 91 -7.80 5.75 -18.44
N THR A 92 -7.95 7.05 -18.63
CA THR A 92 -6.84 7.95 -18.95
C THR A 92 -6.06 8.37 -17.70
N MET A 93 -4.80 8.77 -17.88
CA MET A 93 -4.00 9.33 -16.80
C MET A 93 -4.67 10.54 -16.13
N SER A 94 -5.34 11.41 -16.88
CA SER A 94 -6.10 12.54 -16.34
C SER A 94 -7.25 12.10 -15.43
N GLN A 95 -8.03 11.09 -15.84
CA GLN A 95 -9.09 10.51 -15.02
C GLN A 95 -8.51 9.87 -13.75
N PHE A 96 -7.36 9.21 -13.86
CA PHE A 96 -6.70 8.57 -12.72
C PHE A 96 -6.25 9.59 -11.68
N VAL A 97 -5.67 10.72 -12.14
CA VAL A 97 -5.33 11.86 -11.28
C VAL A 97 -6.57 12.38 -10.53
N THR A 98 -7.70 12.54 -11.22
CA THR A 98 -8.95 12.98 -10.58
C THR A 98 -9.43 11.99 -9.51
N ILE A 99 -9.34 10.68 -9.78
CA ILE A 99 -9.69 9.65 -8.79
C ILE A 99 -8.78 9.75 -7.56
N LEU A 100 -7.46 9.86 -7.75
CA LEU A 100 -6.52 9.98 -6.64
C LEU A 100 -6.71 11.27 -5.85
N ARG A 101 -7.02 12.39 -6.52
CA ARG A 101 -7.37 13.65 -5.86
C ARG A 101 -8.55 13.48 -4.91
N ASN A 102 -9.61 12.85 -5.38
CA ASN A 102 -10.82 12.60 -4.60
C ASN A 102 -10.54 11.65 -3.43
N ARG A 103 -9.70 10.64 -3.63
CA ARG A 103 -9.28 9.70 -2.57
C ARG A 103 -8.45 10.36 -1.48
N MET A 104 -7.58 11.30 -1.85
CA MET A 104 -6.78 12.10 -0.91
C MET A 104 -7.57 13.25 -0.28
N GLN A 105 -8.81 13.51 -0.72
CA GLN A 105 -9.62 14.66 -0.30
C GLN A 105 -8.88 16.00 -0.47
N LEU A 106 -8.09 16.11 -1.54
CA LEU A 106 -7.29 17.31 -1.78
C LEU A 106 -8.16 18.49 -2.21
N GLN A 107 -7.86 19.65 -1.64
CA GLN A 107 -8.44 20.93 -2.04
C GLN A 107 -8.03 21.26 -3.48
N SER A 108 -8.88 22.01 -4.19
CA SER A 108 -8.60 22.44 -5.57
C SER A 108 -7.34 23.31 -5.70
N THR A 109 -6.93 23.97 -4.60
CA THR A 109 -5.72 24.81 -4.52
C THR A 109 -4.43 24.01 -4.43
N MET A 110 -4.49 22.75 -3.98
CA MET A 110 -3.31 21.89 -3.84
C MET A 110 -3.09 21.12 -5.14
N THR A 111 -1.89 21.22 -5.69
CA THR A 111 -1.49 20.49 -6.92
C THR A 111 -0.48 19.40 -6.59
N PHE A 112 -0.66 18.24 -7.21
CA PHE A 112 0.25 17.11 -7.12
C PHE A 112 0.51 16.52 -8.51
N TYR A 113 1.63 15.82 -8.65
CA TYR A 113 2.05 15.14 -9.86
C TYR A 113 2.21 13.66 -9.61
N LEU A 114 2.09 12.88 -10.69
CA LEU A 114 2.35 11.45 -10.70
C LEU A 114 3.66 11.17 -11.43
N LEU A 115 4.44 10.25 -10.87
CA LEU A 115 5.65 9.71 -11.45
C LEU A 115 5.44 8.23 -11.66
N VAL A 116 5.75 7.73 -12.86
CA VAL A 116 5.63 6.31 -13.20
C VAL A 116 7.03 5.73 -13.26
N ASN A 117 7.31 4.69 -12.47
CA ASN A 117 8.66 4.14 -12.29
C ASN A 117 9.74 5.21 -12.05
N ASN A 118 9.46 6.18 -11.19
CA ASN A 118 10.37 7.28 -10.84
C ASN A 118 10.77 8.19 -12.03
N ARG A 119 10.10 8.08 -13.18
CA ARG A 119 10.25 9.00 -14.32
C ARG A 119 9.05 9.94 -14.36
N SER A 120 9.33 11.23 -14.54
CA SER A 120 8.31 12.26 -14.57
C SER A 120 7.64 12.36 -15.95
N LEU A 121 6.36 12.74 -15.94
CA LEU A 121 5.55 13.17 -17.09
C LEU A 121 5.15 12.07 -18.08
N VAL A 122 4.18 11.27 -17.67
CA VAL A 122 3.30 10.62 -18.64
C VAL A 122 2.27 11.64 -19.12
N SER A 123 2.07 11.74 -20.44
CA SER A 123 1.02 12.58 -21.01
C SER A 123 -0.35 12.23 -20.41
N LEU A 124 -1.05 13.22 -19.85
CA LEU A 124 -2.32 13.03 -19.16
C LEU A 124 -3.45 12.51 -20.07
N SER A 125 -3.32 12.68 -21.38
CA SER A 125 -4.29 12.18 -22.37
C SER A 125 -4.14 10.69 -22.66
N ARG A 126 -3.02 10.07 -22.31
CA ARG A 126 -2.76 8.67 -22.65
C ARG A 126 -3.62 7.72 -21.80
N PRO A 127 -4.16 6.64 -22.40
CA PRO A 127 -4.82 5.59 -21.64
C PRO A 127 -3.80 4.83 -20.80
N LEU A 128 -4.21 4.38 -19.62
CA LEU A 128 -3.33 3.70 -18.68
C LEU A 128 -2.79 2.36 -19.24
N SER A 129 -3.50 1.75 -20.19
CA SER A 129 -3.03 0.58 -20.94
C SER A 129 -1.72 0.78 -21.69
N GLU A 130 -1.57 1.93 -22.35
CA GLU A 130 -0.32 2.26 -23.05
C GLU A 130 0.82 2.46 -22.06
N VAL A 131 0.55 3.21 -20.99
CA VAL A 131 1.50 3.46 -19.90
C VAL A 131 1.95 2.15 -19.28
N TYR A 132 1.03 1.24 -19.03
CA TYR A 132 1.32 -0.08 -18.49
C TYR A 132 2.21 -0.90 -19.43
N ARG A 133 1.92 -0.90 -20.74
CA ARG A 133 2.73 -1.64 -21.71
C ARG A 133 4.19 -1.16 -21.74
N GLU A 134 4.41 0.14 -21.57
CA GLU A 134 5.74 0.77 -21.64
C GLU A 134 6.47 0.79 -20.29
N CYS A 135 5.75 0.80 -19.17
CA CYS A 135 6.29 1.12 -17.86
C CYS A 135 5.86 0.15 -16.74
N HIS A 136 5.30 -1.02 -17.02
CA HIS A 136 5.16 -2.03 -15.97
C HIS A 136 6.54 -2.51 -15.49
N ASP A 137 6.62 -2.94 -14.24
CA ASP A 137 7.80 -3.56 -13.65
C ASP A 137 7.83 -5.06 -13.97
N ASP A 138 8.99 -5.71 -13.78
CA ASP A 138 9.18 -7.14 -14.08
C ASP A 138 8.29 -8.08 -13.24
N ASP A 139 7.74 -7.58 -12.12
CA ASP A 139 6.75 -8.30 -11.33
C ASP A 139 5.33 -8.23 -11.91
N GLY A 140 5.10 -7.36 -12.89
CA GLY A 140 3.83 -7.11 -13.57
C GLY A 140 2.91 -6.06 -12.93
N PHE A 141 3.37 -5.32 -11.92
CA PHE A 141 2.65 -4.15 -11.40
C PHE A 141 3.10 -2.86 -12.11
N LEU A 142 2.21 -1.86 -12.18
CA LEU A 142 2.59 -0.49 -12.49
C LEU A 142 2.88 0.27 -11.19
N TYR A 143 4.08 0.81 -11.03
CA TYR A 143 4.44 1.61 -9.86
C TYR A 143 4.30 3.09 -10.17
N VAL A 144 3.46 3.74 -9.37
CA VAL A 144 3.17 5.16 -9.46
C VAL A 144 3.46 5.81 -8.12
N THR A 145 4.14 6.95 -8.16
CA THR A 145 4.43 7.75 -6.98
C THR A 145 3.79 9.11 -7.12
N TYR A 146 3.19 9.64 -6.04
CA TYR A 146 2.65 10.99 -6.01
C TYR A 146 3.45 11.92 -5.11
N ALA A 147 3.59 13.16 -5.53
CA ALA A 147 4.25 14.24 -4.79
C ALA A 147 3.67 15.60 -5.18
N SER A 148 3.77 16.56 -4.28
CA SER A 148 3.38 17.96 -4.46
C SER A 148 4.34 18.66 -5.42
N GLN A 149 3.89 19.78 -5.98
CA GLN A 149 4.72 20.61 -6.85
C GLN A 149 6.00 21.10 -6.14
N GLU A 150 5.89 21.42 -4.86
CA GLU A 150 6.95 22.02 -4.05
C GLU A 150 8.14 21.06 -3.86
N VAL A 151 7.91 19.75 -3.90
CA VAL A 151 8.98 18.74 -3.74
C VAL A 151 9.85 18.57 -4.99
N PHE A 152 9.41 19.11 -6.14
CA PHE A 152 10.18 19.16 -7.38
C PHE A 152 10.76 20.55 -7.68
N GLY A 153 10.51 21.55 -6.83
CA GLY A 153 10.96 22.93 -6.95
C GLY A 153 12.23 23.23 -6.19
#